data_AF-A0A7C1B633-F1
#
_entry.id   AF-A0A7C1B633-F1
#
_cell.length_a   1.000
_cell.length_b   1.000
_cell.length_c   1.000
_cell.angle_alpha   90.00
_cell.angle_beta   90.00
_cell.angle_gamma   90.00
#
_symmetry.space_group_name_H-M   'P 1'
#
loop_
_entity.id
_entity.type
_entity.pdbx_description
1 polymer ?
#
loop_
_entity_poly.entity_id
_entity_poly.type
_entity_poly.pdbx_seq_one_letter_code
_entity_poly.pdbx_strand_id
1 'polypeptide(L)'
;MFACTSLSGANRLMQAEDKLAAGNTVDIKDIKVKGWLPPGATARQDIALALNAMLKDTQNTSYAKKLLRNVMQDPLTPRHLEIEAGYMLTLIELIEAQNKEISKLDQGLRTSTEREKKLKKERDDLMYKLKKMEEIYIHTEKRRGMQ
;
A
#
# COMPACT_ATOMS: atom_id res chain seq x y z
N MET A 1 5.91 -44.02 23.49
CA MET A 1 4.51 -43.66 23.14
C MET A 1 4.57 -42.26 22.53
N PHE A 2 4.79 -42.16 21.21
CA PHE A 2 4.90 -40.86 20.52
C PHE A 2 3.50 -40.34 20.23
N ALA A 3 3.08 -39.31 20.95
CA ALA A 3 1.77 -38.70 20.75
C ALA A 3 1.71 -38.06 19.35
N CYS A 4 0.68 -38.43 18.60
CA CYS A 4 0.36 -37.96 17.26
C CYS A 4 -0.18 -36.51 17.29
N THR A 5 0.60 -35.56 17.78
CA THR A 5 0.24 -34.12 17.82
C THR A 5 0.33 -33.44 16.45
N SER A 6 0.95 -34.09 15.46
CA SER A 6 1.23 -33.53 14.12
C SER A 6 -0.02 -33.33 13.27
N LEU A 7 -1.02 -34.21 13.34
CA LEU A 7 -2.23 -34.09 12.50
C LEU A 7 -3.10 -32.87 12.87
N SER A 8 -3.21 -32.53 14.16
CA SER A 8 -4.01 -31.39 14.61
C SER A 8 -3.38 -30.04 14.23
N GLY A 9 -2.05 -29.96 14.20
CA GLY A 9 -1.33 -28.75 13.80
C GLY A 9 -1.36 -28.53 12.29
N ALA A 10 -1.11 -29.57 11.50
CA ALA A 10 -1.13 -29.50 10.04
C ALA A 10 -2.52 -29.14 9.49
N ASN A 11 -3.60 -29.70 10.07
CA ASN A 11 -4.96 -29.35 9.67
C ASN A 11 -5.32 -27.89 9.99
N ARG A 12 -4.77 -27.31 11.07
CA ARG A 12 -4.98 -25.89 11.40
C ARG A 12 -4.27 -24.96 10.43
N LEU A 13 -3.02 -25.26 10.10
CA LEU A 13 -2.27 -24.50 9.09
C LEU A 13 -3.01 -24.53 7.74
N MET A 14 -3.48 -25.70 7.32
CA MET A 14 -4.23 -25.85 6.07
C MET A 14 -5.51 -24.99 6.04
N GLN A 15 -6.31 -25.02 7.12
CA GLN A 15 -7.50 -24.18 7.23
C GLN A 15 -7.16 -22.67 7.25
N ALA A 16 -6.02 -22.30 7.83
CA ALA A 16 -5.56 -20.92 7.81
C ALA A 16 -5.15 -20.50 6.38
N GLU A 17 -4.45 -21.36 5.65
CA GLU A 17 -4.07 -21.11 4.25
C GLU A 17 -5.29 -20.96 3.35
N ASP A 18 -6.33 -21.80 3.49
CA ASP A 18 -7.57 -21.66 2.72
C ASP A 18 -8.24 -20.30 2.95
N LYS A 19 -8.27 -19.83 4.21
CA LYS A 19 -8.82 -18.51 4.56
C LYS A 19 -7.98 -17.37 3.99
N LEU A 20 -6.66 -17.48 4.10
CA LEU A 20 -5.71 -16.49 3.57
C LEU A 20 -5.79 -16.41 2.04
N ALA A 21 -5.93 -17.55 1.36
CA ALA A 21 -6.12 -17.63 -0.09
C ALA A 21 -7.42 -16.93 -0.54
N ALA A 22 -8.47 -16.97 0.29
CA ALA A 22 -9.69 -16.21 0.10
C ALA A 22 -9.57 -14.71 0.47
N GLY A 23 -8.38 -14.24 0.86
CA GLY A 23 -8.12 -12.85 1.23
C GLY A 23 -8.50 -12.47 2.67
N ASN A 24 -8.83 -13.44 3.53
CA ASN A 24 -9.19 -13.18 4.92
C ASN A 24 -7.96 -13.20 5.83
N THR A 25 -7.94 -12.31 6.83
CA THR A 25 -6.92 -12.38 7.88
C THR A 25 -7.23 -13.50 8.87
N VAL A 26 -6.17 -14.02 9.50
CA VAL A 26 -6.26 -15.13 10.45
C VAL A 26 -5.47 -14.81 11.73
N ASP A 27 -5.85 -15.40 12.85
CA ASP A 27 -5.07 -15.32 14.08
C ASP A 27 -3.72 -16.04 13.91
N ILE A 28 -2.64 -15.42 14.42
CA ILE A 28 -1.28 -15.98 14.28
C ILE A 28 -1.16 -17.37 14.94
N LYS A 29 -1.95 -17.63 15.99
CA LYS A 29 -2.00 -18.92 16.69
C LYS A 29 -2.49 -20.08 15.80
N ASP A 30 -3.27 -19.78 14.77
CA ASP A 30 -3.84 -20.77 13.87
C ASP A 30 -2.87 -21.08 12.71
N ILE A 31 -1.94 -20.15 12.43
CA ILE A 31 -0.85 -20.33 11.47
C ILE A 31 0.36 -20.98 12.14
N LYS A 32 0.76 -20.50 13.31
CA LYS A 32 2.00 -20.93 13.98
C LYS A 32 1.81 -22.25 14.71
N VAL A 33 2.20 -23.34 14.04
CA VAL A 33 2.19 -24.68 14.60
C VAL A 33 3.37 -24.85 15.56
N LYS A 34 3.10 -25.39 16.75
CA LYS A 34 4.14 -25.70 17.74
C LYS A 34 4.80 -27.05 17.42
N GLY A 35 6.12 -27.10 17.55
CA GLY A 35 6.91 -28.32 17.39
C GLY A 35 7.78 -28.29 16.14
N TRP A 36 8.49 -29.40 15.90
CA TRP A 36 9.28 -29.56 14.69
C TRP A 36 8.35 -29.80 13.49
N LEU A 37 8.59 -29.05 12.41
CA LEU A 37 7.90 -29.18 11.14
C LEU A 37 8.89 -29.64 10.06
N PRO A 38 8.44 -30.47 9.11
CA PRO A 38 9.25 -30.75 7.93
C PRO A 38 9.45 -29.45 7.11
N PRO A 39 10.56 -29.31 6.37
CA PRO A 39 10.89 -28.08 5.64
C PRO A 39 9.76 -27.50 4.79
N GLY A 40 9.02 -28.34 4.05
CA GLY A 40 7.88 -27.89 3.25
C GLY A 40 6.73 -27.30 4.09
N ALA A 41 6.48 -27.83 5.29
CA ALA A 41 5.47 -27.26 6.19
C ALA A 41 5.96 -25.98 6.88
N THR A 42 7.26 -25.89 7.19
CA THR A 42 7.89 -24.65 7.69
C THR A 42 7.79 -23.53 6.66
N ALA A 43 8.14 -23.83 5.40
CA ALA A 43 8.05 -22.86 4.30
C ALA A 43 6.62 -22.37 4.08
N ARG A 44 5.64 -23.27 4.06
CA ARG A 44 4.20 -22.94 4.00
C ARG A 44 3.75 -22.04 5.15
N GLN A 45 4.18 -22.35 6.38
CA GLN A 45 3.87 -21.53 7.54
C GLN A 45 4.44 -20.11 7.40
N ASP A 46 5.69 -19.97 6.94
CA ASP A 46 6.33 -18.67 6.76
C ASP A 46 5.66 -17.85 5.63
N ILE A 47 5.28 -18.50 4.52
CA ILE A 47 4.49 -17.90 3.45
C ILE A 47 3.12 -17.42 3.99
N ALA A 48 2.43 -18.25 4.75
CA ALA A 48 1.14 -17.91 5.36
C ALA A 48 1.26 -16.72 6.34
N LEU A 49 2.32 -16.68 7.15
CA LEU A 49 2.62 -15.55 8.04
C LEU A 49 2.90 -14.26 7.26
N ALA A 50 3.65 -14.35 6.15
CA ALA A 50 3.93 -13.22 5.28
C ALA A 50 2.65 -12.65 4.66
N LEU A 51 1.79 -13.51 4.10
CA LEU A 51 0.51 -13.11 3.52
C LEU A 51 -0.43 -12.51 4.57
N ASN A 52 -0.54 -13.11 5.75
CA ASN A 52 -1.38 -12.59 6.82
C ASN A 52 -0.90 -11.22 7.32
N ALA A 53 0.41 -10.97 7.36
CA ALA A 53 0.96 -9.66 7.69
C ALA A 53 0.56 -8.62 6.65
N MET A 54 0.69 -8.96 5.35
CA MET A 54 0.31 -8.09 4.24
C MET A 54 -1.20 -7.77 4.23
N LEU A 55 -2.05 -8.74 4.53
CA LEU A 55 -3.50 -8.55 4.60
C LEU A 55 -3.94 -7.67 5.79
N LYS A 56 -3.18 -7.69 6.90
CA LYS A 56 -3.45 -6.84 8.07
C LYS A 56 -2.98 -5.41 7.88
N ASP A 57 -1.80 -5.25 7.30
CA ASP A 57 -1.21 -3.95 7.01
C ASP A 57 -0.34 -4.03 5.76
N THR A 58 -0.86 -3.49 4.65
CA THR A 58 -0.18 -3.50 3.35
C THR A 58 1.10 -2.67 3.34
N GLN A 59 1.33 -1.82 4.35
CA GLN A 59 2.54 -1.01 4.47
C GLN A 59 3.65 -1.73 5.27
N ASN A 60 3.32 -2.75 6.05
CA ASN A 60 4.29 -3.51 6.86
C ASN A 60 4.89 -4.69 6.09
N THR A 61 5.57 -4.36 4.99
CA THR A 61 6.15 -5.33 4.06
C THR A 61 7.47 -5.92 4.55
N SER A 62 8.20 -5.23 5.45
CA SER A 62 9.54 -5.63 5.89
C SER A 62 9.57 -7.02 6.51
N TYR A 63 8.58 -7.31 7.38
CA TYR A 63 8.44 -8.62 8.01
C TYR A 63 8.10 -9.71 6.98
N ALA A 64 7.15 -9.44 6.09
CA ALA A 64 6.75 -10.35 5.03
C ALA A 64 7.93 -10.69 4.10
N LYS A 65 8.68 -9.68 3.63
CA LYS A 65 9.86 -9.87 2.79
C LYS A 65 10.94 -10.71 3.47
N LYS A 66 11.15 -10.52 4.78
CA LYS A 66 12.11 -11.33 5.54
C LYS A 66 11.72 -12.81 5.56
N LEU A 67 10.45 -13.12 5.84
CA LEU A 67 9.95 -14.49 5.83
C LEU A 67 10.10 -15.14 4.46
N LEU A 68 9.68 -14.45 3.39
CA LEU A 68 9.78 -14.98 2.02
C LEU A 68 11.23 -15.23 1.60
N ARG A 69 12.17 -14.33 1.97
CA ARG A 69 13.60 -14.53 1.71
C ARG A 69 14.16 -15.74 2.46
N ASN A 70 13.74 -15.98 3.70
CA ASN A 70 14.15 -17.17 4.44
C ASN A 70 13.70 -18.44 3.72
N VAL A 71 12.46 -18.48 3.23
CA VAL A 71 11.94 -19.62 2.46
C VAL A 71 12.76 -19.86 1.19
N MET A 72 13.12 -18.79 0.48
CA MET A 72 13.93 -18.88 -0.74
C MET A 72 15.38 -19.30 -0.50
N GLN A 73 15.95 -18.96 0.66
CA GLN A 73 17.34 -19.23 0.97
C GLN A 73 17.58 -20.57 1.66
N ASP A 74 16.51 -21.22 2.16
CA ASP A 74 16.61 -22.53 2.78
C ASP A 74 16.78 -23.62 1.71
N PRO A 75 17.93 -24.32 1.66
CA PRO A 75 18.20 -25.36 0.67
C PRO A 75 17.31 -26.60 0.81
N LEU A 76 16.59 -26.74 1.93
CA LEU A 76 15.67 -27.85 2.18
C LEU A 76 14.23 -27.53 1.76
N THR A 77 13.95 -26.28 1.35
CA THR A 77 12.63 -25.90 0.85
C THR A 77 12.33 -26.60 -0.47
N PRO A 78 11.14 -27.21 -0.62
CA PRO A 78 10.68 -27.71 -1.91
C PRO A 78 10.62 -26.60 -2.96
N ARG A 79 11.18 -26.86 -4.15
CA ARG A 79 11.33 -25.86 -5.23
C ARG A 79 10.06 -25.08 -5.58
N HIS A 80 8.89 -25.70 -5.52
CA HIS A 80 7.63 -25.00 -5.81
C HIS A 80 7.34 -23.88 -4.79
N LEU A 81 7.61 -24.11 -3.50
CA LEU A 81 7.41 -23.11 -2.43
C LEU A 81 8.46 -22.00 -2.50
N GLU A 82 9.70 -22.32 -2.89
CA GLU A 82 10.73 -21.32 -3.18
C GLU A 82 10.26 -20.36 -4.29
N ILE A 83 9.75 -20.91 -5.39
CA ILE A 83 9.25 -20.13 -6.52
C ILE A 83 8.03 -19.29 -6.11
N GLU A 84 7.07 -19.87 -5.38
CA GLU A 84 5.90 -19.14 -4.87
C GLU A 84 6.28 -17.99 -3.95
N ALA A 85 7.24 -18.21 -3.04
CA ALA A 85 7.78 -17.16 -2.19
C ALA A 85 8.46 -16.04 -3.00
N GLY A 86 9.17 -16.41 -4.07
CA GLY A 86 9.75 -15.48 -5.03
C GLY A 86 8.70 -14.62 -5.74
N TYR A 87 7.62 -15.23 -6.25
CA TYR A 87 6.51 -14.50 -6.88
C TYR A 87 5.88 -13.50 -5.91
N MET A 88 5.61 -13.92 -4.67
CA MET A 88 5.08 -13.02 -3.65
C MET A 88 6.04 -11.87 -3.33
N LEU A 89 7.34 -12.14 -3.23
CA LEU A 89 8.35 -11.11 -2.97
C LEU A 89 8.36 -10.06 -4.08
N THR A 90 8.33 -10.48 -5.35
CA THR A 90 8.25 -9.57 -6.49
C THR A 90 6.96 -8.74 -6.47
N LEU A 91 5.81 -9.34 -6.16
CA LEU A 91 4.54 -8.61 -6.04
C LEU A 91 4.59 -7.55 -4.94
N ILE A 92 5.21 -7.86 -3.79
CA ILE A 92 5.39 -6.88 -2.71
C ILE A 92 6.26 -5.71 -3.19
N GLU A 93 7.36 -5.98 -3.88
CA GLU A 93 8.25 -4.93 -4.41
C GLU A 93 7.55 -4.04 -5.46
N LEU A 94 6.69 -4.63 -6.30
CA LEU A 94 5.83 -3.88 -7.23
C LEU A 94 4.82 -2.98 -6.51
N ILE A 95 4.15 -3.49 -5.47
CA ILE A 95 3.21 -2.70 -4.65
C ILE A 95 3.94 -1.54 -3.96
N GLU A 96 5.14 -1.77 -3.43
CA GLU A 96 5.95 -0.71 -2.82
C GLU A 96 6.34 0.37 -3.83
N ALA A 97 6.71 -0.01 -5.05
CA ALA A 97 7.01 0.93 -6.12
C ALA A 97 5.78 1.79 -6.47
N GLN A 98 4.62 1.15 -6.65
CA GLN A 98 3.35 1.84 -6.91
C GLN A 98 2.95 2.79 -5.78
N ASN A 99 3.09 2.38 -4.52
CA ASN A 99 2.80 3.24 -3.37
C ASN A 99 3.70 4.49 -3.33
N LYS A 100 4.96 4.37 -3.72
CA LYS A 100 5.87 5.53 -3.85
C LYS A 100 5.41 6.48 -4.97
N GLU A 101 4.94 5.96 -6.10
CA GLU A 101 4.41 6.77 -7.19
C GLU A 101 3.12 7.49 -6.78
N ILE A 102 2.18 6.79 -6.15
CA ILE A 102 0.95 7.38 -5.60
C ILE A 102 1.28 8.50 -4.61
N SER A 103 2.26 8.29 -3.72
CA SER A 103 2.69 9.32 -2.77
C SER A 103 3.25 10.57 -3.46
N LYS A 104 4.05 10.40 -4.54
CA LYS A 104 4.53 11.53 -5.35
C LYS A 104 3.39 12.26 -6.05
N LEU A 105 2.41 11.53 -6.58
CA LEU A 105 1.23 12.11 -7.24
C LEU A 105 0.38 12.90 -6.24
N ASP A 106 0.16 12.40 -5.03
CA ASP A 106 -0.58 13.11 -3.97
C ASP A 106 0.13 14.41 -3.58
N GLN A 107 1.46 14.37 -3.43
CA GLN A 107 2.26 15.57 -3.17
C GLN A 107 2.16 16.58 -4.33
N GLY A 108 2.25 16.09 -5.58
CA GLY A 108 2.06 16.92 -6.77
C GLY A 108 0.69 17.59 -6.81
N LEU A 109 -0.37 16.84 -6.49
CA LEU A 109 -1.73 17.35 -6.45
C LEU A 109 -1.90 18.44 -5.37
N ARG A 110 -1.37 18.22 -4.16
CA ARG A 110 -1.39 19.24 -3.09
C ARG A 110 -0.71 20.53 -3.51
N THR A 111 0.48 20.46 -4.11
CA THR A 111 1.18 21.66 -4.58
C THR A 111 0.44 22.37 -5.72
N SER A 112 -0.19 21.62 -6.62
CA SER A 112 -1.02 22.17 -7.70
C SER A 112 -2.25 22.90 -7.16
N THR A 113 -2.98 22.29 -6.22
CA THR A 113 -4.17 22.91 -5.61
C THR A 113 -3.83 24.18 -4.83
N GLU A 114 -2.67 24.25 -4.18
CA GLU A 114 -2.19 25.47 -3.53
C GLU A 114 -1.87 26.58 -4.54
N ARG A 115 -1.23 26.24 -5.66
CA ARG A 115 -0.95 27.19 -6.75
C ARG A 115 -2.24 27.72 -7.37
N GLU A 116 -3.20 26.84 -7.61
CA GLU A 116 -4.52 27.21 -8.14
C GLU A 116 -5.24 28.21 -7.22
N LYS A 117 -5.23 27.97 -5.90
CA LYS A 117 -5.80 28.90 -4.92
C LYS A 117 -5.14 30.29 -4.96
N LYS A 118 -3.82 30.36 -5.14
CA LYS A 118 -3.09 31.62 -5.27
C LYS A 118 -3.47 32.36 -6.56
N LEU A 119 -3.43 31.68 -7.70
CA LEU A 119 -3.81 32.25 -9.00
C LEU A 119 -5.26 32.73 -9.01
N LYS A 120 -6.17 32.01 -8.34
CA LYS A 120 -7.57 32.42 -8.23
C LYS A 120 -7.73 33.74 -7.49
N LYS A 121 -6.99 33.95 -6.39
CA LYS A 121 -6.95 35.22 -5.66
C LYS A 121 -6.38 36.35 -6.52
N GLU A 122 -5.25 36.12 -7.18
CA GLU A 122 -4.64 37.12 -8.08
C GLU A 122 -5.61 37.51 -9.22
N ARG A 123 -6.31 36.54 -9.79
CA ARG A 123 -7.35 36.78 -10.81
C ARG A 123 -8.49 37.63 -10.26
N ASP A 124 -8.98 37.32 -9.06
CA ASP A 124 -10.06 38.10 -8.42
C ASP A 124 -9.63 39.56 -8.13
N ASP A 125 -8.40 39.76 -7.63
CA ASP A 125 -7.84 41.09 -7.37
C ASP A 125 -7.67 41.91 -8.67
N LEU A 126 -7.20 41.27 -9.75
CA LEU A 126 -7.05 41.92 -11.05
C LEU A 126 -8.41 42.29 -11.66
N MET A 127 -9.42 41.42 -11.57
CA MET A 127 -10.78 41.75 -12.01
C MET A 127 -11.34 42.93 -11.23
N TYR A 128 -11.13 42.98 -9.91
CA TYR A 128 -11.59 44.10 -9.09
C TYR A 128 -10.92 45.42 -9.52
N LYS A 129 -9.60 45.40 -9.74
CA LYS A 129 -8.85 46.58 -10.23
C LYS A 129 -9.33 47.03 -11.60
N LEU A 130 -9.56 46.09 -12.53
CA LEU A 130 -10.08 46.40 -13.86
C LEU A 130 -11.44 47.10 -13.78
N LYS A 131 -12.38 46.54 -13.01
CA LYS A 131 -13.70 47.14 -12.79
C LYS A 131 -13.62 48.55 -12.21
N LYS A 132 -12.70 48.78 -11.26
CA LYS A 132 -12.47 50.11 -10.70
C LYS A 132 -11.92 51.10 -11.72
N MET A 133 -11.01 50.67 -12.61
CA MET A 133 -10.54 51.51 -13.70
C MET A 133 -11.65 51.84 -14.70
N GLU A 134 -12.53 50.89 -15.02
CA GLU A 134 -13.70 51.13 -15.88
C GLU A 134 -14.66 52.15 -15.25
N GLU A 135 -14.95 52.02 -13.95
CA GLU A 135 -15.76 53.00 -13.22
C GLU A 135 -15.14 54.41 -13.29
N ILE A 136 -13.82 54.52 -13.04
CA ILE A 136 -13.09 55.79 -13.15
C ILE A 136 -13.16 56.35 -14.57
N TYR A 137 -12.93 55.51 -15.60
CA TYR A 137 -12.97 55.91 -17.00
C TYR A 137 -14.32 56.50 -17.38
N ILE A 138 -15.42 55.81 -17.04
CA ILE A 138 -16.78 56.30 -17.27
C ILE A 138 -17.01 57.64 -16.58
N HIS A 139 -16.54 57.81 -15.34
CA HIS A 139 -16.66 59.08 -14.63
C HIS A 139 -15.82 60.20 -15.26
N THR A 140 -14.64 59.90 -15.81
CA THR A 140 -13.81 60.89 -16.49
C THR A 140 -14.37 61.31 -17.85
N GLU A 141 -14.86 60.36 -18.65
CA GLU A 141 -15.56 60.62 -19.93
C GLU A 141 -16.80 61.50 -19.71
N LYS A 142 -17.63 61.17 -18.71
CA LYS A 142 -18.80 61.99 -18.34
C LYS A 142 -18.44 63.43 -17.96
N ARG A 143 -17.28 63.66 -17.32
CA ARG A 143 -16.82 65.02 -16.99
C ARG A 143 -16.26 65.77 -18.20
N ARG A 144 -15.61 65.07 -19.14
CA ARG A 144 -15.05 65.68 -20.36
C ARG A 144 -16.13 66.02 -21.40
N GLY A 145 -17.19 65.22 -21.52
CA GLY A 145 -18.31 65.50 -22.41
C GLY A 145 -19.32 66.55 -21.89
N MET A 146 -19.08 67.13 -20.71
CA MET A 146 -19.87 68.25 -20.16
C MET A 146 -19.22 69.63 -20.40
N GLN A 147 -18.16 69.71 -21.21
CA GLN A 147 -17.57 70.97 -21.68
C GLN A 147 -18.03 71.31 -23.09
#